data_AF-A0A914DMH8-F1
#
_entry.id   AF-A0A914DMH8-F1
#
_cell.length_a   1.000
_cell.length_b   1.000
_cell.length_c   1.000
_cell.angle_alpha   90.00
_cell.angle_beta   90.00
_cell.angle_gamma   90.00
#
_symmetry.space_group_name_H-M   'P 1'
#
loop_
_entity.id
_entity.type
_entity.pdbx_description
1 polymer ?
#
loop_
_entity_poly.entity_id
_entity_poly.type
_entity_poly.pdbx_seq_one_letter_code
_entity_poly.pdbx_strand_id
1 'polypeptide(L)'
;MAEHVKALHAKNNVTLSMIREKYWIPQGARNVMNAIKSCPVCKKFDAVPFRLPKMGKLPLERSTRTRPFEYTGVDMFGPLRIKNQDGSKGKIWGIIFTCMTTRLTYIDVVSDASAFT
;
A
#
# COMPACT_ATOMS: atom_id res chain seq x y z
N MET A 1 15.23 -27.02 3.96
CA MET A 1 14.21 -26.16 4.60
C MET A 1 14.13 -26.40 6.11
N ALA A 2 13.98 -27.65 6.57
CA ALA A 2 13.93 -27.98 8.00
C ALA A 2 15.12 -27.43 8.82
N GLU A 3 16.37 -27.65 8.36
CA GLU A 3 17.56 -27.14 9.07
C GLU A 3 17.64 -25.60 9.09
N HIS A 4 17.08 -24.90 8.10
CA HIS A 4 17.01 -23.44 8.10
C HIS A 4 16.03 -22.91 9.17
N VAL A 5 14.90 -23.59 9.37
CA VAL A 5 13.93 -23.23 10.43
C VAL A 5 14.51 -23.53 11.81
N LYS A 6 15.18 -24.68 11.98
CA LYS A 6 15.90 -25.02 13.22
C LYS A 6 16.98 -24.00 13.55
N ALA A 7 17.68 -23.49 12.54
CA ALA A 7 18.67 -22.43 12.67
C ALA A 7 18.05 -21.03 12.89
N LEU A 8 16.76 -20.93 13.26
CA LEU A 8 16.06 -19.66 13.49
C LEU A 8 16.19 -18.68 12.32
N HIS A 9 16.03 -19.18 11.09
CA HIS A 9 16.15 -18.38 9.87
C HIS A 9 17.53 -17.74 9.64
N ALA A 10 18.60 -18.35 10.17
CA ALA A 10 19.96 -17.89 9.95
C ALA A 10 20.34 -17.83 8.45
N LYS A 11 21.34 -16.99 8.15
CA LYS A 11 21.87 -16.78 6.80
C LYS A 11 22.54 -18.05 6.25
N ASN A 12 22.74 -18.07 4.94
CA ASN A 12 23.14 -19.25 4.15
C ASN A 12 24.30 -20.06 4.75
N ASN A 13 25.34 -19.42 5.27
CA ASN A 13 26.54 -20.11 5.76
C ASN A 13 26.26 -20.98 6.98
N VAL A 14 25.43 -20.50 7.90
CA VAL A 14 25.06 -21.25 9.12
C VAL A 14 24.20 -22.46 8.75
N THR A 15 23.17 -22.24 7.91
CA THR A 15 22.33 -23.34 7.43
C THR A 15 23.14 -24.38 6.65
N LEU A 16 24.11 -23.95 5.83
CA LEU A 16 24.97 -24.86 5.08
C LEU A 16 25.89 -25.68 6.01
N SER A 17 26.43 -25.05 7.07
CA SER A 17 27.25 -25.75 8.06
C SER A 17 26.48 -26.87 8.75
N MET A 18 25.25 -26.58 9.22
CA MET A 18 24.40 -27.59 9.86
C MET A 18 24.02 -28.74 8.93
N ILE A 19 23.82 -28.47 7.64
CA ILE A 19 23.55 -29.52 6.65
C ILE A 19 24.79 -30.40 6.44
N ARG A 20 25.99 -29.79 6.42
CA ARG A 20 27.27 -30.49 6.21
C ARG A 20 27.67 -31.42 7.34
N GLU A 21 27.13 -31.25 8.54
CA GLU A 21 27.32 -32.20 9.65
C GLU A 21 26.77 -33.60 9.33
N LYS A 22 25.76 -33.69 8.45
CA LYS A 22 25.05 -34.94 8.15
C LYS A 22 25.10 -35.34 6.68
N TYR A 23 25.25 -34.37 5.77
CA TYR A 23 25.11 -34.61 4.33
C TYR A 23 26.12 -33.80 3.51
N TRP A 24 26.73 -34.46 2.52
CA TRP A 24 27.49 -33.78 1.47
C TRP A 24 26.64 -33.63 0.21
N ILE A 25 26.17 -32.41 -0.05
CA ILE A 25 25.28 -32.12 -1.19
C ILE A 25 26.06 -31.33 -2.25
N PRO A 26 26.15 -31.82 -3.51
CA PRO A 26 26.69 -31.05 -4.63
C PRO A 26 25.97 -29.71 -4.78
N GLN A 27 26.73 -28.64 -5.02
CA GLN A 27 26.21 -27.26 -5.09
C GLN A 27 25.37 -26.86 -3.86
N GLY A 28 25.65 -27.43 -2.68
CA GLY A 28 24.87 -27.22 -1.46
C GLY A 28 24.63 -25.75 -1.11
N ALA A 29 25.63 -24.88 -1.30
CA ALA A 29 25.50 -23.43 -1.07
C ALA A 29 24.40 -22.80 -1.96
N ARG A 30 24.36 -23.15 -3.24
CA ARG A 30 23.34 -22.65 -4.20
C ARG A 30 21.94 -23.16 -3.83
N ASN A 31 21.85 -24.44 -3.48
CA ASN A 31 20.58 -25.07 -3.10
C ASN A 31 20.03 -24.47 -1.79
N VAL A 32 20.89 -24.22 -0.80
CA VAL A 32 20.52 -23.54 0.44
C VAL A 32 20.07 -22.11 0.17
N MET A 33 20.81 -21.35 -0.65
CA MET A 33 20.41 -19.99 -1.03
C MET A 33 19.02 -19.97 -1.70
N ASN A 34 18.75 -20.88 -2.64
CA ASN A 34 17.45 -20.96 -3.32
C ASN A 34 16.32 -21.31 -2.34
N ALA A 35 16.56 -22.27 -1.43
CA ALA A 35 15.59 -22.63 -0.40
C ALA A 35 15.29 -21.46 0.54
N ILE A 36 16.31 -20.74 1.00
CA ILE A 36 16.14 -19.56 1.86
C ILE A 36 15.41 -18.43 1.13
N LYS A 37 15.75 -18.18 -0.15
CA LYS A 37 15.03 -17.21 -0.99
C LYS A 37 13.54 -17.55 -1.15
N SER A 38 13.16 -18.83 -1.10
CA SER A 38 11.75 -19.24 -1.15
C SER A 38 11.03 -19.15 0.20
N CYS A 39 11.74 -19.00 1.32
CA CYS A 39 11.16 -18.97 2.65
C CYS A 39 10.27 -17.73 2.87
N PRO A 40 8.98 -17.89 3.25
CA PRO A 40 8.07 -16.75 3.42
C PRO A 40 8.48 -15.83 4.57
N VAL A 41 9.06 -16.39 5.64
CA VAL A 41 9.55 -15.63 6.79
C VAL A 41 10.73 -14.74 6.37
N CYS A 42 11.77 -15.33 5.77
CA CYS A 42 12.91 -14.54 5.28
C CYS A 42 12.49 -13.53 4.21
N LYS A 43 11.60 -13.89 3.28
CA LYS A 43 11.06 -12.93 2.30
C LYS A 43 10.40 -11.72 2.96
N LYS A 44 9.66 -11.92 4.05
CA LYS A 44 9.00 -10.84 4.78
C LYS A 44 10.00 -9.97 5.54
N PHE A 45 10.99 -10.57 6.20
CA PHE A 45 12.00 -9.83 6.98
C PHE A 45 13.05 -9.15 6.12
N ASP A 46 13.47 -9.77 5.02
CA ASP A 46 14.39 -9.18 4.04
C ASP A 46 13.64 -8.30 3.00
N ALA A 47 12.32 -8.08 3.16
CA ALA A 47 11.55 -7.21 2.29
C ALA A 47 12.04 -5.77 2.40
N VAL A 48 12.46 -5.20 1.27
CA VAL A 48 12.84 -3.79 1.16
C VAL A 48 11.57 -2.94 0.99
N PRO A 49 11.53 -1.69 1.51
CA PRO A 49 10.41 -0.79 1.27
C PRO A 49 10.14 -0.63 -0.23
N PHE A 50 8.86 -0.47 -0.58
CA PHE A 50 8.46 -0.17 -1.94
C PHE A 50 9.20 1.09 -2.42
N ARG A 51 10.00 0.96 -3.48
CA ARG A 51 10.67 2.12 -4.06
C ARG A 51 9.61 3.05 -4.64
N LEU A 52 9.62 4.31 -4.21
CA LEU A 52 8.77 5.33 -4.81
C LEU A 52 9.01 5.34 -6.34
N PRO A 53 7.95 5.22 -7.16
CA PRO A 53 8.09 5.36 -8.60
C PRO A 53 8.63 6.75 -8.92
N LYS A 54 9.31 6.89 -10.06
CA LYS A 54 9.70 8.22 -10.56
C LYS A 54 8.42 9.05 -10.70
N MET A 55 8.28 10.10 -9.90
CA MET A 55 7.13 11.00 -10.03
C MET A 55 7.22 11.73 -11.37
N GLY A 56 6.13 11.69 -12.13
CA GLY A 56 6.00 12.49 -13.34
C GLY A 56 5.95 13.99 -13.03
N LYS A 57 5.97 14.82 -14.08
CA LYS A 57 5.71 16.26 -13.92
C LYS A 57 4.30 16.47 -13.37
N LEU A 58 4.15 17.38 -12.42
CA LEU A 58 2.83 17.78 -11.94
C LEU A 58 2.06 18.49 -13.08
N PRO A 59 0.73 18.29 -13.16
CA PRO A 59 -0.10 19.05 -14.09
C PRO A 59 -0.02 20.55 -13.84
N LEU A 60 -0.12 21.36 -14.89
CA LEU A 60 0.00 22.82 -14.81
C LEU A 60 -1.07 23.44 -13.90
N GLU A 61 -2.23 22.80 -13.82
CA GLU A 61 -3.37 23.13 -12.98
C GLU A 61 -3.02 23.06 -11.48
N ARG A 62 -1.98 22.30 -11.11
CA ARG A 62 -1.46 22.17 -9.73
C ARG A 62 -0.24 23.02 -9.45
N SER A 63 0.43 23.55 -10.47
CA SER A 63 1.69 24.29 -10.35
C SER A 63 1.56 25.77 -10.68
N THR A 64 0.55 26.17 -11.44
CA THR A 64 0.34 27.55 -11.89
C THR A 64 -0.64 28.25 -10.97
N ARG A 65 -0.33 29.47 -10.54
CA ARG A 65 -1.26 30.28 -9.75
C ARG A 65 -2.37 30.80 -10.64
N THR A 66 -3.61 30.45 -10.30
CA THR A 66 -4.83 30.89 -10.98
C THR A 66 -5.84 31.49 -9.98
N ARG A 67 -7.03 31.87 -10.43
CA ARG A 67 -8.07 32.36 -9.50
C ARG A 67 -8.52 31.21 -8.58
N PRO A 68 -8.93 31.50 -7.33
CA PRO A 68 -9.48 30.47 -6.46
C PRO A 68 -10.61 29.68 -7.14
N PHE A 69 -10.58 28.35 -7.02
CA PHE A 69 -11.52 27.39 -7.61
C PHE A 69 -11.55 27.31 -9.15
N GLU A 70 -10.64 27.98 -9.86
CA GLU A 70 -10.51 27.87 -11.32
C GLU A 70 -10.19 26.44 -11.76
N TYR A 71 -9.32 25.76 -11.01
CA TYR A 71 -9.10 24.33 -11.11
C TYR A 71 -9.49 23.66 -9.79
N THR A 72 -10.52 22.81 -9.84
CA THR A 72 -11.07 22.16 -8.65
C THR A 72 -11.02 20.65 -8.83
N GLY A 73 -10.41 19.96 -7.88
CA GLY A 73 -10.53 18.51 -7.76
C GLY A 73 -11.82 18.18 -7.03
N VAL A 74 -12.56 17.22 -7.56
CA VAL A 74 -13.78 16.70 -6.95
C VAL A 74 -13.53 15.25 -6.58
N ASP A 75 -13.85 14.90 -5.35
CA ASP A 75 -13.80 13.51 -4.87
C ASP A 75 -15.03 13.22 -4.01
N MET A 76 -15.46 11.97 -3.96
CA MET A 76 -16.59 11.54 -3.15
C MET A 76 -16.20 10.38 -2.27
N PHE A 77 -16.63 10.41 -1.01
CA PHE A 77 -16.39 9.35 -0.06
C PHE A 77 -17.69 8.89 0.58
N GLY A 78 -17.76 7.60 0.92
CA GLY A 78 -18.95 6.97 1.47
C GLY A 78 -19.12 5.53 0.97
N PRO A 79 -20.29 4.91 1.18
CA PRO A 79 -21.42 5.41 1.97
C PRO A 79 -21.13 5.36 3.48
N LEU A 80 -21.37 6.48 4.17
CA LEU A 80 -21.38 6.54 5.63
C LEU A 80 -22.75 6.09 6.14
N ARG A 81 -22.75 5.15 7.09
CA ARG A 81 -23.98 4.70 7.74
C ARG A 81 -24.36 5.69 8.83
N ILE A 82 -25.56 6.26 8.72
CA ILE A 82 -26.09 7.19 9.72
C ILE A 82 -27.39 6.65 10.33
N LYS A 83 -27.74 7.20 11.49
CA LYS A 83 -29.06 7.05 12.08
C LYS A 83 -29.80 8.36 11.87
N ASN A 84 -30.93 8.29 11.18
CA ASN A 84 -31.80 9.44 10.97
C ASN A 84 -32.51 9.81 12.29
N GLN A 85 -33.11 11.00 12.33
CA GLN A 85 -33.80 11.49 13.53
C GLN A 85 -35.00 10.62 13.95
N ASP A 86 -35.66 9.98 12.97
CA ASP A 86 -36.75 9.01 13.16
C ASP A 86 -36.25 7.63 13.65
N GLY A 87 -34.93 7.46 13.80
CA GLY A 87 -34.29 6.22 14.21
C GLY A 87 -34.05 5.23 13.08
N SER A 88 -34.43 5.54 11.85
CA SER A 88 -34.16 4.72 10.67
C SER A 88 -32.66 4.74 10.32
N LYS A 89 -32.18 3.69 9.66
CA LYS A 89 -30.79 3.61 9.16
C LYS A 89 -30.73 4.23 7.77
N GLY A 90 -29.88 5.23 7.61
CA GLY A 90 -29.63 5.92 6.34
C GLY A 90 -28.20 5.69 5.83
N LYS A 91 -27.99 6.06 4.57
CA LYS A 91 -26.66 6.20 3.97
C LYS A 91 -26.52 7.62 3.45
N ILE A 92 -25.38 8.23 3.71
CA ILE A 92 -24.97 9.50 3.12
C ILE A 92 -23.59 9.36 2.51
N TRP A 93 -23.25 10.28 1.63
CA TRP A 93 -21.93 10.43 1.05
C TRP A 93 -21.42 11.82 1.41
N GLY A 94 -20.10 11.98 1.44
CA GLY A 94 -19.46 13.29 1.47
C GLY A 94 -18.88 13.59 0.10
N ILE A 95 -19.05 14.82 -0.37
CA ILE A 95 -18.37 15.33 -1.55
C ILE A 95 -17.31 16.34 -1.11
N ILE A 96 -16.13 16.27 -1.72
CA ILE A 96 -14.97 17.08 -1.43
C ILE A 96 -14.65 17.90 -2.67
N PHE A 97 -14.67 19.22 -2.53
CA PHE A 97 -14.19 20.16 -3.53
C PHE A 97 -12.87 20.75 -3.05
N THR A 98 -11.78 20.46 -3.75
CA THR A 98 -10.43 20.98 -3.42
C THR A 98 -9.94 21.92 -4.50
N CYS A 99 -9.70 23.18 -4.14
CA CYS A 99 -9.03 24.14 -5.02
C CYS A 99 -7.56 23.73 -5.25
N MET A 100 -7.15 23.54 -6.49
CA MET A 100 -5.78 23.11 -6.83
C MET A 100 -4.74 24.22 -6.56
N THR A 101 -5.17 25.48 -6.62
CA THR A 101 -4.31 26.65 -6.42
C THR A 101 -4.10 26.98 -4.94
N THR A 102 -5.18 27.14 -4.17
CA THR A 102 -5.10 27.56 -2.76
C THR A 102 -5.06 26.40 -1.78
N ARG A 103 -5.37 25.17 -2.23
CA ARG A 103 -5.55 23.98 -1.37
C ARG A 103 -6.68 24.12 -0.34
N LEU A 104 -7.58 25.08 -0.56
CA LEU A 104 -8.80 25.18 0.23
C LEU A 104 -9.74 24.03 -0.15
N THR A 105 -10.21 23.33 0.87
CA THR A 105 -11.13 22.20 0.73
C THR A 105 -12.49 22.54 1.32
N TYR A 106 -13.54 22.42 0.50
CA TYR A 106 -14.93 22.50 0.91
C TYR A 106 -15.54 21.10 0.89
N ILE A 107 -16.28 20.74 1.94
CA ILE A 107 -16.89 19.42 2.08
C ILE A 107 -18.38 19.62 2.31
N ASP A 108 -19.19 18.85 1.59
CA ASP A 108 -20.64 18.84 1.73
C ASP A 108 -21.18 17.42 1.84
N VAL A 109 -22.40 17.28 2.36
CA VAL A 109 -23.09 16.01 2.55
C VAL A 109 -24.13 15.83 1.46
N VAL A 110 -24.09 14.68 0.79
CA VAL A 110 -25.02 14.31 -0.28
C VAL A 110 -25.74 13.00 0.05
N SER A 111 -26.99 12.88 -0.40
CA SER A 111 -27.85 11.71 -0.16
C SER A 111 -27.60 10.56 -1.13
N ASP A 112 -26.87 10.78 -2.22
CA ASP A 112 -26.54 9.76 -3.21
C ASP A 112 -25.22 10.09 -3.94
N ALA A 113 -24.61 9.09 -4.57
CA ALA A 113 -23.36 9.22 -5.32
C ALA A 113 -23.54 9.34 -6.84
N SER A 114 -24.75 9.69 -7.30
CA SER A 114 -25.05 9.84 -8.73
C SER A 114 -24.78 11.26 -9.23
N ALA A 115 -24.34 11.38 -10.48
CA ALA A 115 -24.32 12.64 -11.22
C ALA A 115 -25.60 12.75 -12.07
N PHE A 116 -26.20 13.94 -12.14
CA PHE A 116 -27.27 14.20 -13.11
C PHE A 116 -26.66 14.08 -14.51
N THR A 117 -27.23 13.18 -15.33
CA THR A 117 -26.79 12.95 -16.71
C THR A 117 -27.66 13.76 -17.67
#